data_AF-C8TE57-F1
#
_entry.id   AF-C8TE57-F1
#
_cell.length_a   1.000
_cell.length_b   1.000
_cell.length_c   1.000
_cell.angle_alpha   90.00
_cell.angle_beta   90.00
_cell.angle_gamma   90.00
#
_symmetry.space_group_name_H-M   'P 1'
#
loop_
_entity.id
_entity.type
_entity.pdbx_description
1 polymer ?
#
loop_
_entity_poly.entity_id
_entity_poly.type
_entity_poly.pdbx_seq_one_letter_code
_entity_poly.pdbx_strand_id
1 'polypeptide(L)'
;MDRRYRISFLTLFLAGCLQGNPIPRLLAGIDYLEENITCPDSVFYTPTDVEDSCIVAALACSIKELDTVKVECLDKAVHLESMQHHISMTATALQKTIDKENSTTDTSECICEDKRLEKSFKDFIQNIRHLTQAHAAKRLSS
;
A
#
# COMPACT_ATOMS: atom_id res chain seq x y z
N MET A 1 30.91 -37.46 2.20
CA MET A 1 29.85 -36.54 1.71
C MET A 1 30.18 -35.13 2.19
N ASP A 2 30.50 -34.27 1.23
CA ASP A 2 31.22 -33.01 1.39
C ASP A 2 30.52 -31.92 2.21
N ARG A 3 31.32 -31.22 3.03
CA ARG A 3 30.98 -29.98 3.77
C ARG A 3 30.29 -28.92 2.89
N ARG A 4 30.56 -28.94 1.58
CA ARG A 4 29.98 -28.05 0.57
C ARG A 4 28.48 -28.28 0.36
N TYR A 5 28.00 -29.53 0.41
CA TYR A 5 26.57 -29.82 0.24
C TYR A 5 25.73 -29.30 1.40
N ARG A 6 26.23 -29.39 2.65
CA ARG A 6 25.52 -28.87 3.83
C ARG A 6 25.33 -27.36 3.79
N ILE A 7 26.31 -26.61 3.29
CA ILE A 7 26.21 -25.15 3.15
C ILE A 7 25.17 -24.78 2.09
N SER A 8 25.15 -25.49 0.96
CA SER A 8 24.18 -25.25 -0.13
C SER A 8 22.72 -25.51 0.29
N PHE A 9 22.46 -26.51 1.14
CA PHE A 9 21.11 -26.76 1.67
C PHE A 9 20.67 -25.67 2.66
N LEU A 10 21.58 -25.18 3.51
CA LEU A 10 21.29 -24.10 4.46
C LEU A 10 21.00 -22.77 3.75
N THR A 11 21.74 -22.43 2.69
CA THR A 11 21.47 -21.21 1.91
C THR A 11 20.17 -21.29 1.12
N LEU A 12 19.76 -22.48 0.65
CA LEU A 12 18.47 -22.66 -0.05
C LEU A 12 17.27 -22.45 0.88
N PHE A 13 17.34 -22.96 2.12
CA PHE A 13 16.30 -22.76 3.13
C PHE A 13 16.21 -21.30 3.60
N LEU A 14 17.36 -20.63 3.79
CA LEU A 14 17.40 -19.20 4.13
C LEU A 14 16.87 -18.32 2.98
N ALA A 15 17.14 -18.67 1.72
CA ALA A 15 16.64 -17.93 0.57
C ALA A 15 15.12 -18.10 0.37
N GLY A 16 14.57 -19.29 0.66
CA GLY A 16 13.13 -19.55 0.59
C GLY A 16 12.32 -18.78 1.65
N CYS A 17 12.87 -18.61 2.86
CA CYS A 17 12.22 -17.86 3.93
C CYS A 17 12.35 -16.34 3.80
N LEU A 18 13.18 -15.82 2.87
CA LEU A 18 13.43 -14.38 2.71
C LEU A 18 12.50 -13.71 1.67
N GLN A 19 11.54 -14.43 1.09
CA GLN A 19 10.43 -13.81 0.38
C GLN A 19 9.41 -13.27 1.40
N GLY A 20 9.76 -12.16 2.05
CA GLY A 20 8.89 -11.50 3.03
C GLY A 20 7.56 -11.06 2.40
N ASN A 21 6.45 -11.42 3.03
CA ASN A 21 5.12 -10.92 2.68
C ASN A 21 5.09 -9.38 2.87
N PRO A 22 4.72 -8.57 1.87
CA PRO A 22 4.65 -7.12 2.02
C PRO A 22 3.51 -6.64 2.92
N ILE A 23 2.47 -7.46 3.15
CA ILE A 23 1.24 -7.07 3.86
C ILE A 23 1.48 -6.63 5.31
N PRO A 24 2.24 -7.37 6.17
CA PRO A 24 2.50 -6.91 7.54
C PRO A 24 3.22 -5.55 7.60
N ARG A 25 4.16 -5.31 6.66
CA ARG A 25 4.89 -4.04 6.57
C ARG A 25 3.97 -2.90 6.14
N LEU A 26 3.05 -3.19 5.21
CA LEU A 26 2.06 -2.25 4.74
C LEU A 26 1.09 -1.85 5.87
N LEU A 27 0.55 -2.81 6.62
CA LEU A 27 -0.34 -2.52 7.75
C LEU A 27 0.36 -1.66 8.83
N ALA A 28 1.60 -2.00 9.18
CA ALA A 28 2.39 -1.17 10.11
C ALA A 28 2.64 0.25 9.57
N GLY A 29 2.79 0.40 8.25
CA GLY A 29 2.87 1.70 7.58
C GLY A 29 1.57 2.48 7.73
N ILE A 30 0.42 1.85 7.42
CA ILE A 30 -0.92 2.44 7.56
C ILE A 30 -1.18 2.88 9.00
N ASP A 31 -0.88 2.03 9.99
CA ASP A 31 -1.03 2.35 11.42
C ASP A 31 -0.22 3.60 11.79
N TYR A 32 1.04 3.67 11.34
CA TYR A 32 1.88 4.85 11.57
C TYR A 32 1.26 6.11 10.96
N LEU A 33 0.78 6.05 9.72
CA LEU A 33 0.17 7.21 9.05
C LEU A 33 -1.09 7.69 9.78
N GLU A 34 -1.93 6.76 10.24
CA GLU A 34 -3.16 7.05 10.99
C GLU A 34 -2.86 7.76 12.33
N GLU A 35 -1.79 7.36 13.03
CA GLU A 35 -1.43 7.89 14.34
C GLU A 35 -0.63 9.21 14.30
N ASN A 36 0.20 9.40 13.27
CA ASN A 36 1.22 10.46 13.28
C ASN A 36 0.94 11.61 12.31
N ILE A 37 0.05 11.43 11.32
CA ILE A 37 -0.27 12.47 10.35
C ILE A 37 -1.65 13.05 10.66
N THR A 38 -1.73 14.37 10.72
CA THR A 38 -2.99 15.11 10.84
C THR A 38 -3.15 16.00 9.61
N CYS A 39 -4.28 15.86 8.92
CA CYS A 39 -4.56 16.59 7.69
C CYS A 39 -6.04 17.01 7.63
N PRO A 40 -6.42 18.07 8.37
CA PRO A 40 -7.83 18.41 8.59
C PRO A 40 -8.50 19.08 7.39
N ASP A 41 -7.75 19.82 6.57
CA ASP A 41 -8.31 20.68 5.51
C ASP A 41 -8.28 20.04 4.11
N SER A 42 -7.60 18.89 3.98
CA SER A 42 -7.42 18.19 2.71
C SER A 42 -8.40 17.05 2.52
N VAL A 43 -8.68 16.76 1.25
CA VAL A 43 -9.47 15.62 0.82
C VAL A 43 -8.68 14.81 -0.19
N PHE A 44 -8.93 13.51 -0.21
CA PHE A 44 -8.19 12.55 -1.03
C PHE A 44 -9.15 11.67 -1.81
N TYR A 45 -8.78 11.35 -3.05
CA TYR A 45 -9.58 10.44 -3.86
C TYR A 45 -9.58 9.05 -3.23
N THR A 46 -10.75 8.63 -2.78
CA THR A 46 -10.94 7.42 -1.96
C THR A 46 -12.00 6.54 -2.64
N PRO A 47 -11.61 5.76 -3.67
CA PRO A 47 -12.52 4.83 -4.32
C PRO A 47 -13.01 3.80 -3.30
N THR A 48 -14.31 3.87 -3.01
CA THR A 48 -15.06 3.00 -2.10
C THR A 48 -16.04 2.15 -2.91
N ASP A 49 -16.53 1.04 -2.35
CA ASP A 49 -17.43 0.10 -3.03
C ASP A 49 -16.87 -0.39 -4.38
N VAL A 50 -15.56 -0.65 -4.40
CA VAL A 50 -14.81 -1.01 -5.59
C VAL A 50 -15.09 -2.47 -5.98
N GLU A 51 -15.44 -2.70 -7.24
CA GLU A 51 -15.57 -4.06 -7.77
C GLU A 51 -14.25 -4.83 -7.70
N ASP A 52 -14.31 -6.17 -7.59
CA ASP A 52 -13.14 -7.03 -7.47
C ASP A 52 -12.13 -6.87 -8.62
N SER A 53 -12.61 -6.51 -9.82
CA SER A 53 -11.80 -6.20 -11.00
C SER A 53 -11.00 -4.90 -10.85
N CYS A 54 -11.48 -3.96 -10.04
CA CYS A 54 -10.92 -2.62 -9.86
C CYS A 54 -10.07 -2.46 -8.59
N ILE A 55 -9.99 -3.45 -7.70
CA ILE A 55 -9.22 -3.35 -6.43
C ILE A 55 -7.76 -2.92 -6.68
N VAL A 56 -7.09 -3.49 -7.68
CA VAL A 56 -5.69 -3.12 -7.99
C VAL A 56 -5.60 -1.67 -8.47
N ALA A 57 -6.50 -1.23 -9.34
CA ALA A 57 -6.54 0.15 -9.82
C ALA A 57 -6.82 1.13 -8.67
N ALA A 58 -7.74 0.79 -7.77
CA ALA A 58 -8.04 1.57 -6.57
C ALA A 58 -6.83 1.65 -5.62
N LEU A 59 -6.07 0.57 -5.45
CA LEU A 59 -4.82 0.61 -4.68
C LEU A 59 -3.73 1.44 -5.38
N ALA A 60 -3.63 1.39 -6.71
CA ALA A 60 -2.73 2.26 -7.46
C ALA A 60 -3.12 3.75 -7.33
N CYS A 61 -4.41 4.06 -7.24
CA CYS A 61 -4.89 5.39 -6.90
C CYS A 61 -4.41 5.83 -5.52
N SER A 62 -4.53 4.97 -4.52
CA SER A 62 -4.03 5.28 -3.18
C SER A 62 -2.54 5.55 -3.15
N ILE A 63 -1.72 4.90 -3.99
CA ILE A 63 -0.29 5.19 -4.11
C ILE A 63 -0.06 6.63 -4.59
N LYS A 64 -0.82 7.08 -5.59
CA LYS A 64 -0.75 8.47 -6.09
C LYS A 64 -1.19 9.48 -5.03
N GLU A 65 -2.32 9.21 -4.36
CA GLU A 65 -2.86 10.09 -3.33
C GLU A 65 -1.96 10.18 -2.08
N LEU A 66 -1.15 9.16 -1.80
CA LEU A 66 -0.12 9.24 -0.76
C LEU A 66 0.96 10.30 -1.08
N ASP A 67 1.22 10.62 -2.35
CA ASP A 67 2.08 11.75 -2.70
C ASP A 67 1.38 13.09 -2.45
N THR A 68 0.05 13.17 -2.68
CA THR A 68 -0.77 14.33 -2.28
C THR A 68 -0.69 14.56 -0.78
N VAL A 69 -0.74 13.50 0.05
CA VAL A 69 -0.56 13.60 1.51
C VAL A 69 0.77 14.26 1.88
N LYS A 70 1.88 13.94 1.18
CA LYS A 70 3.19 14.56 1.46
C LYS A 70 3.16 16.06 1.25
N VAL A 71 2.48 16.51 0.19
CA VAL A 71 2.42 17.91 -0.21
C VAL A 71 1.49 18.70 0.70
N GLU A 72 0.29 18.17 0.95
CA GLU A 72 -0.76 18.93 1.61
C GLU A 72 -0.71 18.84 3.14
N CYS A 73 -0.27 17.71 3.69
CA CYS A 73 -0.38 17.43 5.13
C CYS A 73 0.89 17.70 5.92
N LEU A 74 2.06 17.74 5.26
CA LEU A 74 3.35 17.76 5.96
C LEU A 74 4.06 19.12 5.99
N ASP A 75 3.52 20.16 5.36
CA ASP A 75 4.16 21.49 5.26
C ASP A 75 4.59 22.07 6.63
N LYS A 76 3.84 21.77 7.69
CA LYS A 76 4.11 22.23 9.07
C LYS A 76 4.56 21.12 10.02
N ALA A 77 4.94 19.96 9.50
CA ALA A 77 5.29 18.81 10.32
C ALA A 77 6.65 19.00 11.03
N VAL A 78 6.67 18.77 12.35
CA VAL A 78 7.89 18.81 13.18
C VAL A 78 8.91 17.74 12.74
N HIS A 79 8.44 16.62 12.21
CA HIS A 79 9.26 15.48 11.79
C HIS A 79 9.09 15.16 10.30
N LEU A 80 9.14 16.20 9.45
CA LEU A 80 8.91 16.13 7.99
C LEU A 80 9.62 14.95 7.32
N GLU A 81 10.95 14.83 7.45
CA GLU A 81 11.73 13.79 6.78
C GLU A 81 11.30 12.37 7.20
N SER A 82 11.04 12.19 8.50
CA SER A 82 10.58 10.91 9.04
C SER A 82 9.19 10.55 8.49
N MET A 83 8.25 11.49 8.52
CA MET A 83 6.90 11.27 8.01
C MET A 83 6.90 11.01 6.49
N GLN A 84 7.69 11.76 5.71
CA GLN A 84 7.88 11.53 4.28
C GLN A 84 8.50 10.14 3.99
N HIS A 85 9.46 9.72 4.81
CA HIS A 85 10.05 8.39 4.72
C HIS A 85 8.98 7.31 4.97
N HIS A 86 8.18 7.45 6.02
CA HIS A 86 7.10 6.51 6.34
C HIS A 86 6.02 6.44 5.25
N ILE A 87 5.61 7.57 4.67
CA ILE A 87 4.70 7.58 3.52
C ILE A 87 5.33 6.84 2.34
N SER A 88 6.59 7.13 2.01
CA SER A 88 7.28 6.50 0.86
C SER A 88 7.46 4.99 1.07
N MET A 89 7.73 4.56 2.30
CA MET A 89 7.82 3.16 2.65
C MET A 89 6.46 2.45 2.55
N THR A 90 5.38 3.12 2.95
CA THR A 90 4.01 2.61 2.83
C THR A 90 3.61 2.46 1.37
N ALA A 91 3.83 3.50 0.56
CA ALA A 91 3.61 3.47 -0.89
C ALA A 91 4.42 2.35 -1.58
N THR A 92 5.68 2.17 -1.20
CA THR A 92 6.53 1.08 -1.73
C THR A 92 6.00 -0.31 -1.33
N ALA A 93 5.55 -0.47 -0.09
CA ALA A 93 4.96 -1.73 0.37
C ALA A 93 3.63 -2.02 -0.36
N LEU A 94 2.84 -0.98 -0.63
CA LEU A 94 1.60 -1.08 -1.38
C LEU A 94 1.87 -1.46 -2.85
N GLN A 95 2.83 -0.79 -3.49
CA GLN A 95 3.28 -1.11 -4.84
C GLN A 95 3.73 -2.57 -4.98
N LYS A 96 4.54 -3.08 -4.03
CA LYS A 96 4.95 -4.49 -4.01
C LYS A 96 3.79 -5.48 -3.80
N THR A 97 2.72 -5.03 -3.19
CA THR A 97 1.52 -5.84 -2.95
C THR A 97 0.71 -6.01 -4.24
N ILE A 98 0.69 -4.98 -5.10
CA ILE A 98 -0.01 -4.99 -6.40
C ILE A 98 0.87 -5.54 -7.55
N ASP A 99 2.17 -5.24 -7.61
CA ASP A 99 3.09 -5.64 -8.71
C ASP A 99 3.37 -7.15 -8.80
N LYS A 100 2.99 -7.92 -7.78
CA LYS A 100 3.23 -9.37 -7.78
C LYS A 100 2.26 -10.13 -8.70
N GLU A 101 1.25 -9.46 -9.25
CA GLU A 101 0.32 -10.00 -10.23
C GLU A 101 0.34 -9.12 -11.47
N ASN A 102 0.47 -9.73 -12.65
CA ASN A 102 0.35 -9.10 -13.97
C ASN A 102 -1.09 -8.58 -14.22
N SER A 103 -1.62 -7.72 -13.36
CA SER A 103 -2.93 -7.12 -13.56
C SER A 103 -2.74 -5.81 -14.33
N THR A 104 -3.19 -5.82 -15.57
CA THR A 104 -3.50 -4.64 -16.37
C THR A 104 -4.26 -3.62 -15.52
N THR A 105 -3.57 -2.54 -15.12
CA THR A 105 -4.13 -1.42 -14.34
C THR A 105 -5.04 -0.51 -15.18
N ASP A 106 -5.20 -0.80 -16.47
CA ASP A 106 -5.96 0.01 -17.42
C ASP A 106 -7.25 -0.71 -17.82
N THR A 107 -8.29 -0.59 -17.02
CA THR A 107 -9.66 -0.64 -17.55
C THR A 107 -10.25 0.75 -17.38
N SER A 108 -10.87 1.27 -18.45
CA SER A 108 -11.54 2.58 -18.47
C SER A 108 -12.70 2.69 -17.47
N GLU A 109 -13.02 1.60 -16.77
CA GLU A 109 -14.12 1.47 -15.82
C GLU A 109 -13.70 1.81 -14.38
N CYS A 110 -12.40 1.73 -14.04
CA CYS A 110 -11.90 2.00 -12.69
C CYS A 110 -11.44 3.46 -12.57
N ILE A 111 -12.36 4.36 -12.22
CA ILE A 111 -12.08 5.80 -12.13
C ILE A 111 -11.40 6.14 -10.79
N CYS A 112 -10.27 6.84 -10.91
CA CYS A 112 -9.46 7.32 -9.79
C CYS A 112 -9.91 8.70 -9.30
N GLU A 113 -9.90 9.66 -10.22
CA GLU A 113 -10.06 11.09 -9.95
C GLU A 113 -11.52 11.50 -10.18
N ASP A 114 -12.38 11.14 -9.22
CA ASP A 114 -13.78 11.57 -9.21
C ASP A 114 -14.06 12.34 -7.91
N LYS A 115 -14.50 13.60 -8.03
CA LYS A 115 -14.83 14.45 -6.88
C LYS A 115 -15.84 13.84 -5.92
N ARG A 116 -16.70 12.93 -6.41
CA ARG A 116 -17.66 12.21 -5.56
C ARG A 116 -16.99 11.22 -4.61
N LEU A 117 -15.74 10.83 -4.90
CA LEU A 117 -14.91 9.92 -4.13
C LEU A 117 -13.96 10.65 -3.18
N GLU A 118 -13.97 11.99 -3.13
CA GLU A 118 -13.17 12.75 -2.17
C GLU A 118 -13.64 12.46 -0.74
N LYS A 119 -12.70 12.07 0.12
CA LYS A 119 -12.94 11.79 1.54
C LYS A 119 -11.85 12.41 2.42
N SER A 120 -12.10 12.43 3.72
CA SER A 120 -11.12 12.89 4.70
C SER A 120 -9.87 12.01 4.69
N PHE A 121 -8.74 12.52 5.18
CA PHE A 121 -7.51 11.73 5.36
C PHE A 121 -7.75 10.42 6.14
N LYS A 122 -8.57 10.49 7.20
CA LYS A 122 -8.88 9.32 8.02
C LYS A 122 -9.59 8.24 7.20
N ASP A 123 -10.63 8.63 6.45
CA ASP A 123 -11.38 7.71 5.60
C ASP A 123 -10.49 7.14 4.49
N PHE A 124 -9.62 7.97 3.92
CA PHE A 124 -8.64 7.57 2.92
C PHE A 124 -7.70 6.47 3.44
N ILE A 125 -7.06 6.69 4.60
CA ILE A 125 -6.14 5.71 5.19
C ILE A 125 -6.87 4.40 5.55
N GLN A 126 -8.10 4.49 6.08
CA GLN A 126 -8.91 3.31 6.36
C GLN A 126 -9.29 2.55 5.08
N ASN A 127 -9.57 3.26 3.99
CA ASN A 127 -9.84 2.64 2.71
C ASN A 127 -8.65 1.85 2.16
N ILE A 128 -7.41 2.37 2.28
CA ILE A 128 -6.20 1.64 1.92
C ILE A 128 -6.14 0.30 2.65
N ARG A 129 -6.46 0.30 3.95
CA ARG A 129 -6.49 -0.91 4.78
C ARG A 129 -7.53 -1.91 4.25
N HIS A 130 -8.76 -1.44 3.99
CA HIS A 130 -9.83 -2.30 3.49
C HIS A 130 -9.49 -2.91 2.13
N LEU A 131 -9.03 -2.10 1.17
CA LEU A 131 -8.64 -2.58 -0.15
C LEU A 131 -7.46 -3.56 -0.09
N THR A 132 -6.49 -3.33 0.80
CA THR A 132 -5.37 -4.26 1.03
C THR A 132 -5.85 -5.61 1.53
N GLN A 133 -6.79 -5.61 2.48
CA GLN A 133 -7.37 -6.84 3.03
C GLN A 133 -8.21 -7.57 1.98
N ALA A 134 -9.02 -6.84 1.19
CA ALA A 134 -9.80 -7.40 0.10
C ALA A 134 -8.91 -8.05 -0.97
N HIS A 135 -7.83 -7.37 -1.38
CA HIS A 135 -6.84 -7.93 -2.30
C HIS A 135 -6.18 -9.19 -1.74
N ALA A 136 -5.76 -9.15 -0.47
CA ALA A 136 -5.15 -10.32 0.18
C ALA A 136 -6.10 -11.53 0.26
N ALA A 137 -7.37 -11.29 0.56
CA ALA A 137 -8.39 -12.33 0.61
C ALA A 137 -8.62 -12.97 -0.77
N LYS A 138 -8.70 -12.15 -1.83
CA LYS A 138 -8.83 -12.60 -3.22
C LYS A 138 -7.68 -13.52 -3.66
N ARG A 139 -6.45 -13.21 -3.23
CA ARG A 139 -5.28 -14.05 -3.52
C ARG A 139 -5.27 -15.40 -2.82
N LEU A 140 -5.99 -15.53 -1.71
CA LEU A 140 -6.11 -16.80 -0.97
C LEU A 140 -7.25 -17.69 -1.49
N SER A 141 -8.21 -17.10 -2.21
CA SER A 141 -9.33 -17.83 -2.82
C SER A 141 -9.11 -18.22 -4.28
N SER A 142 -8.07 -17.69 -4.94
CA SER A 142 -7.62 -18.06 -6.29
C SER A 142 -6.56 -19.16 -6.28
#